data_AF-A0A0R0CT81-F1
#
_entry.id   AF-A0A0R0CT81-F1
#
_cell.length_a   1.000
_cell.length_b   1.000
_cell.length_c   1.000
_cell.angle_alpha   90.00
_cell.angle_beta   90.00
_cell.angle_gamma   90.00
#
_symmetry.space_group_name_H-M   'P 1'
#
loop_
_entity.id
_entity.type
_entity.pdbx_description
1 polymer ?
#
loop_
_entity_poly.entity_id
_entity_poly.type
_entity_poly.pdbx_seq_one_letter_code
_entity_poly.pdbx_strand_id
1 'polypeptide(L)'
;MTLHWLPEDRPARMGLAVSRKVDPHAVGRNRIKRVLRDALRHCRADLLPGDIVVVARSAARAASNDEIRQAFLRLLRRLGALPAPVVDGTMPPSDGVASPSSNEPAPRPGTAEPVR
;
A
#
# COMPACT_ATOMS: atom_id res chain seq x y z
N MET A 1 -19.99 -7.22 -8.08
CA MET A 1 -19.52 -7.99 -6.89
C MET A 1 -19.54 -7.08 -5.68
N THR A 2 -19.50 -7.62 -4.46
CA THR A 2 -19.44 -6.83 -3.22
C THR A 2 -18.20 -7.18 -2.41
N LEU A 3 -17.62 -6.20 -1.72
CA LEU A 3 -16.44 -6.35 -0.88
C LEU A 3 -16.77 -5.79 0.50
N HIS A 4 -16.43 -6.53 1.53
CA HIS A 4 -16.54 -6.13 2.93
C HIS A 4 -15.13 -6.10 3.51
N TRP A 5 -14.80 -5.02 4.21
CA TRP A 5 -13.51 -4.87 4.89
C TRP A 5 -13.77 -4.60 6.37
N LEU A 6 -13.06 -5.33 7.23
CA LEU A 6 -13.02 -5.12 8.66
C LEU A 6 -11.56 -4.82 9.05
N PRO A 7 -11.24 -3.60 9.51
CA PRO A 7 -9.91 -3.31 10.02
C PRO A 7 -9.68 -4.11 11.31
N GLU A 8 -8.62 -4.92 11.33
CA GLU A 8 -8.13 -5.63 12.51
C GLU A 8 -6.61 -5.48 12.57
N ASP A 9 -6.03 -5.57 13.77
CA ASP A 9 -4.58 -5.53 13.99
C ASP A 9 -3.89 -6.88 13.70
N ARG A 10 -4.30 -7.51 12.59
CA ARG A 10 -3.85 -8.84 12.15
C ARG A 10 -3.43 -8.81 10.70
N PRO A 11 -2.49 -9.69 10.29
CA PRO A 11 -2.04 -9.75 8.90
C PRO A 11 -3.23 -9.98 7.97
N ALA A 12 -3.29 -9.22 6.87
CA ALA A 12 -4.45 -9.19 6.00
C ALA A 12 -4.90 -10.60 5.54
N ARG A 13 -6.13 -10.97 5.88
CA ARG A 13 -6.74 -12.25 5.46
C ARG A 13 -7.83 -11.97 4.44
N MET A 14 -7.93 -12.85 3.45
CA MET A 14 -8.97 -12.76 2.44
C MET A 14 -9.91 -13.97 2.52
N GLY A 15 -11.19 -13.69 2.73
CA GLY A 15 -12.29 -14.60 2.47
C GLY A 15 -12.81 -14.42 1.05
N LEU A 16 -12.91 -15.52 0.29
CA LEU A 16 -13.54 -15.53 -1.03
C LEU A 16 -14.83 -16.34 -0.99
N ALA A 17 -15.96 -15.67 -1.22
CA ALA A 17 -17.26 -16.30 -1.34
C ALA A 17 -17.71 -16.34 -2.80
N VAL A 18 -17.65 -17.53 -3.42
CA VAL A 18 -18.16 -17.78 -4.77
C VAL A 18 -19.26 -18.83 -4.71
N SER A 19 -20.52 -18.38 -4.82
CA SER A 19 -21.68 -19.28 -4.79
C SER A 19 -21.82 -20.10 -6.06
N ARG A 20 -22.51 -21.25 -5.99
CA ARG A 20 -22.92 -22.04 -7.18
C ARG A 20 -23.79 -21.22 -8.15
N LYS A 21 -24.51 -20.22 -7.65
CA LYS A 21 -25.31 -19.28 -8.46
C LYS A 21 -24.46 -18.41 -9.40
N VAL A 22 -23.16 -18.25 -9.12
CA VAL A 22 -22.25 -17.43 -9.95
C VAL A 22 -21.86 -18.19 -11.20
N ASP A 23 -21.45 -19.44 -11.04
CA ASP A 23 -21.15 -20.34 -12.14
C ASP A 23 -21.48 -21.78 -11.69
N PRO A 24 -22.35 -22.49 -12.45
CA PRO A 24 -22.64 -23.89 -12.16
C PRO A 24 -21.38 -24.78 -12.28
N HIS A 25 -20.43 -24.43 -13.15
CA HIS A 25 -19.20 -25.19 -13.33
C HIS A 25 -18.15 -24.83 -12.28
N ALA A 26 -17.55 -25.86 -11.68
CA ALA A 26 -16.46 -25.67 -10.72
C ALA A 26 -15.24 -24.95 -11.34
N VAL A 27 -14.99 -25.16 -12.63
CA VAL A 27 -13.88 -24.54 -13.36
C VAL A 27 -14.03 -23.02 -13.40
N GLY A 28 -15.22 -22.50 -13.73
CA GLY A 28 -15.48 -21.06 -13.74
C GLY A 28 -15.35 -20.44 -12.35
N ARG A 29 -15.88 -21.10 -11.31
CA ARG A 29 -15.69 -20.65 -9.91
C ARG A 29 -14.22 -20.66 -9.49
N ASN A 30 -13.45 -21.66 -9.90
CA ASN A 30 -12.02 -21.78 -9.60
C ASN A 30 -11.20 -20.74 -10.36
N ARG A 31 -11.57 -20.40 -11.60
CA ARG A 31 -11.00 -19.29 -12.37
C ARG A 31 -11.15 -17.99 -11.60
N ILE A 32 -12.37 -17.65 -11.17
CA ILE A 32 -12.64 -16.41 -10.40
C ILE A 32 -11.80 -16.38 -9.11
N LYS A 33 -11.76 -17.49 -8.36
CA LYS A 33 -10.92 -17.59 -7.15
C LYS A 33 -9.43 -17.48 -7.42
N ARG A 34 -8.95 -17.91 -8.60
CA ARG A 34 -7.54 -17.77 -8.99
C ARG A 34 -7.22 -16.30 -9.28
N VAL A 35 -7.99 -15.66 -10.15
CA VAL A 35 -7.80 -14.24 -10.52
C VAL A 35 -7.82 -13.33 -9.29
N LEU A 36 -8.77 -13.52 -8.37
CA LEU A 36 -8.86 -12.72 -7.14
C LEU A 36 -7.67 -12.97 -6.20
N ARG A 37 -7.22 -14.23 -6.04
CA ARG A 37 -6.04 -14.53 -5.23
C ARG A 37 -4.77 -13.96 -5.84
N ASP A 38 -4.63 -14.02 -7.15
CA ASP A 38 -3.46 -13.46 -7.84
C ASP A 38 -3.45 -11.93 -7.69
N ALA A 39 -4.59 -11.26 -7.88
CA ALA A 39 -4.70 -9.83 -7.62
C ALA A 39 -4.32 -9.45 -6.18
N LEU A 40 -4.78 -10.24 -5.19
CA LEU A 40 -4.39 -10.03 -3.80
C LEU A 40 -2.89 -10.19 -3.58
N ARG A 41 -2.26 -11.22 -4.17
CA ARG A 41 -0.81 -11.46 -4.00
C ARG A 41 0.01 -10.25 -4.45
N HIS A 42 -0.39 -9.58 -5.52
CA HIS A 42 0.29 -8.38 -6.00
C HIS A 42 0.07 -7.17 -5.09
N CYS A 43 -1.11 -7.04 -4.48
CA CYS A 43 -1.42 -5.92 -3.57
C CYS A 43 -1.05 -6.20 -2.11
N ARG A 44 -0.62 -7.42 -1.76
CA ARG A 44 -0.37 -7.83 -0.37
C ARG A 44 0.71 -6.98 0.30
N ALA A 45 1.68 -6.46 -0.47
CA ALA A 45 2.73 -5.59 0.03
C ALA A 45 2.19 -4.25 0.54
N ASP A 46 1.11 -3.75 -0.10
CA ASP A 46 0.52 -2.45 0.20
C ASP A 46 -0.79 -2.57 0.99
N LEU A 47 -1.21 -3.77 1.39
CA LEU A 47 -2.51 -3.96 2.04
C LEU A 47 -2.44 -3.59 3.52
N LEU A 48 -3.42 -2.80 3.98
CA LEU A 48 -3.59 -2.57 5.42
C LEU A 48 -4.02 -3.87 6.14
N PRO A 49 -3.61 -4.05 7.40
CA PRO A 49 -4.04 -5.18 8.22
C PRO A 49 -5.56 -5.19 8.39
N GLY A 50 -6.16 -6.39 8.35
CA GLY A 50 -7.61 -6.58 8.42
C GLY A 50 -8.18 -7.74 7.61
N ASP A 51 -9.46 -7.99 7.79
CA ASP A 51 -10.19 -9.06 7.12
C ASP A 51 -10.97 -8.52 5.91
N ILE A 52 -10.74 -9.14 4.75
CA ILE A 52 -11.37 -8.74 3.48
C ILE A 52 -12.22 -9.90 2.98
N VAL A 53 -13.52 -9.69 2.86
CA VAL A 53 -14.45 -10.68 2.31
C VAL A 53 -14.98 -10.21 0.97
N VAL A 54 -14.68 -10.97 -0.09
CA VAL A 54 -15.17 -10.70 -1.45
C VAL A 54 -16.28 -11.68 -1.80
N VAL A 55 -17.43 -11.15 -2.18
CA VAL A 55 -18.58 -11.94 -2.66
C VAL A 55 -18.73 -11.74 -4.16
N ALA A 56 -18.39 -12.80 -4.91
CA ALA A 56 -18.58 -12.82 -6.36
C ALA A 56 -20.09 -12.87 -6.69
N ARG A 57 -20.49 -12.14 -7.73
CA ARG A 57 -21.87 -12.14 -8.27
C ARG A 57 -21.86 -12.79 -9.66
N SER A 58 -23.03 -13.22 -10.15
CA SER A 58 -23.18 -13.89 -11.47
C SER A 58 -22.57 -13.14 -12.65
N ALA A 59 -22.52 -11.80 -12.59
CA ALA A 59 -21.81 -10.97 -13.57
C ALA A 59 -20.33 -11.33 -13.75
N ALA A 60 -19.66 -11.92 -12.74
CA ALA A 60 -18.27 -12.35 -12.82
C ALA A 60 -18.05 -13.56 -13.76
N ARG A 61 -19.12 -14.29 -14.13
CA ARG A 61 -19.03 -15.41 -15.07
C ARG A 61 -18.67 -14.92 -16.47
N ALA A 62 -19.39 -13.90 -16.95
CA ALA A 62 -19.19 -13.31 -18.28
C ALA A 62 -17.97 -12.38 -18.34
N ALA A 63 -17.51 -11.90 -17.18
CA ALA A 63 -16.36 -11.00 -17.10
C ALA A 63 -15.03 -11.72 -17.41
N SER A 64 -14.18 -11.01 -18.15
CA SER A 64 -12.80 -11.38 -18.43
C SER A 64 -11.94 -11.32 -17.17
N ASN A 65 -10.79 -12.00 -17.19
CA ASN A 65 -9.86 -11.99 -16.05
C ASN A 65 -9.44 -10.55 -15.68
N ASP A 66 -9.18 -9.71 -16.68
CA ASP A 66 -8.79 -8.32 -16.44
C ASP A 66 -9.94 -7.51 -15.83
N GLU A 67 -11.17 -7.66 -16.34
CA GLU A 67 -12.34 -6.96 -15.80
C GLU A 67 -12.60 -7.31 -14.33
N ILE A 68 -12.44 -8.59 -13.95
CA ILE A 68 -12.56 -9.04 -12.56
C ILE A 68 -11.48 -8.39 -11.70
N ARG A 69 -10.23 -8.40 -12.17
CA ARG A 69 -9.10 -7.79 -11.48
C ARG A 69 -9.31 -6.28 -11.30
N GLN A 70 -9.67 -5.57 -12.35
CA GLN A 70 -9.91 -4.13 -12.33
C GLN A 70 -11.08 -3.77 -11.41
N ALA A 71 -12.17 -4.52 -11.45
CA ALA A 71 -13.28 -4.33 -10.53
C ALA A 71 -12.83 -4.52 -9.07
N PHE A 72 -11.92 -5.46 -8.81
CA PHE A 72 -11.44 -5.77 -7.46
C PHE A 72 -10.55 -4.66 -6.91
N LEU A 73 -9.61 -4.19 -7.73
CA LEU A 73 -8.77 -3.04 -7.39
C LEU A 73 -9.59 -1.77 -7.15
N ARG A 74 -10.63 -1.53 -7.97
CA ARG A 74 -11.54 -0.39 -7.77
C ARG A 74 -12.26 -0.47 -6.42
N LEU A 75 -12.73 -1.65 -6.02
CA LEU A 75 -13.39 -1.83 -4.72
C LEU A 75 -12.40 -1.68 -3.56
N LEU A 76 -11.20 -2.25 -3.64
CA LEU A 76 -10.16 -2.09 -2.62
C LEU A 76 -9.82 -0.62 -2.37
N ARG A 77 -9.59 0.14 -3.45
CA ARG A 77 -9.32 1.59 -3.36
C ARG A 77 -10.48 2.35 -2.74
N ARG A 78 -11.71 2.02 -3.13
CA ARG A 78 -12.92 2.67 -2.62
C ARG A 78 -13.17 2.39 -1.13
N LEU A 79 -12.78 1.23 -0.62
CA LEU A 79 -12.89 0.89 0.80
C LEU A 79 -11.72 1.42 1.64
N GLY A 80 -10.69 2.03 1.05
CA GLY A 80 -9.52 2.52 1.78
C GLY A 80 -8.60 1.41 2.32
N ALA A 81 -8.78 0.17 1.85
CA ALA A 81 -7.95 -0.98 2.22
C ALA A 81 -6.57 -0.98 1.51
N LEU A 82 -6.41 -0.11 0.52
CA LEU A 82 -5.12 0.27 -0.03
C LEU A 82 -4.82 1.67 0.53
N PRO A 83 -3.67 1.91 1.19
CA PRO A 83 -3.28 3.26 1.52
C PRO A 83 -3.24 4.02 0.21
N ALA A 84 -3.81 5.23 0.20
CA ALA A 84 -3.55 6.16 -0.88
C ALA A 84 -2.02 6.19 -1.06
N PRO A 85 -1.48 6.18 -2.30
CA PRO A 85 -0.07 6.44 -2.47
C PRO A 85 0.17 7.75 -1.72
N VAL A 86 0.99 7.68 -0.68
CA VAL A 86 1.43 8.84 0.08
C VAL A 86 1.94 9.80 -0.99
N VAL A 87 1.14 10.82 -1.26
CA VAL A 87 1.58 11.98 -1.99
C VAL A 87 2.51 12.69 -1.01
N ASP A 88 3.75 12.22 -0.96
CA ASP A 88 4.89 12.90 -0.33
C ASP A 88 5.21 14.16 -1.13
N GLY A 89 4.26 15.09 -1.17
CA GLY A 89 4.28 16.27 -2.03
C GLY A 89 3.69 17.53 -1.40
N THR A 90 3.13 17.46 -0.18
CA THR A 90 2.96 18.69 0.61
C THR A 90 4.21 18.90 1.42
N MET A 91 5.19 19.49 0.77
CA MET A 91 6.26 20.28 1.40
C MET A 91 5.63 21.21 2.46
N PRO A 92 5.90 21.04 3.77
CA PRO A 92 5.89 22.18 4.65
C PRO A 92 7.19 22.98 4.43
N PRO A 93 7.20 24.29 4.66
CA PRO A 93 8.40 25.09 4.47
C PRO A 93 9.46 24.63 5.48
N SER A 94 10.65 24.28 5.00
CA SER A 94 11.81 24.26 5.90
C SER A 94 12.11 25.71 6.27
N ASP A 95 11.70 26.12 7.47
CA ASP A 95 12.25 27.30 8.14
C ASP A 95 13.75 27.04 8.37
N GLY A 96 14.54 27.39 7.35
CA GLY A 96 15.99 27.40 7.40
C GLY A 96 16.48 28.61 8.19
N VAL A 97 16.39 28.56 9.52
CA VAL A 97 17.28 29.34 10.39
C VAL A 97 18.42 28.42 10.84
N ALA A 98 19.36 28.21 9.92
CA ALA A 98 20.67 27.71 10.29
C ALA A 98 21.44 28.87 10.94
N SER A 99 21.54 28.86 12.27
CA SER A 99 22.58 29.61 12.98
C SER A 99 23.87 28.79 12.94
N PRO A 100 24.92 29.17 12.19
CA PRO A 100 26.22 28.55 12.35
C PRO A 100 26.86 29.10 13.62
N SER A 101 26.95 28.23 14.63
CA SER A 101 27.81 28.37 15.80
C SER A 101 29.25 28.56 15.33
N SER A 102 29.70 29.82 15.25
CA SER A 102 31.10 30.18 15.09
C SER A 102 31.75 30.13 16.48
N ASN A 103 32.26 28.96 16.85
CA ASN A 103 33.11 28.85 18.02
C ASN A 103 34.53 29.24 17.60
N GLU A 104 34.87 30.50 17.85
CA GLU A 104 36.23 31.01 17.74
C GLU A 104 37.05 30.55 18.95
N PRO A 105 38.32 30.19 18.74
CA PRO A 105 39.33 30.73 19.64
C PRO A 105 40.52 31.30 18.86
N ALA A 106 40.68 32.61 19.00
CA ALA A 106 41.89 33.37 18.69
C ALA A 106 43.04 33.05 19.69
N PRO A 107 44.20 33.73 19.62
CA PRO A 107 45.19 33.76 18.55
C PRO A 107 46.56 33.27 19.06
N ARG A 108 47.50 32.93 18.16
CA ARG A 108 48.90 32.68 18.51
C ARG A 108 49.76 33.86 18.04
N PRO A 109 50.33 34.69 18.93
CA PRO A 109 51.37 35.63 18.54
C PRO A 109 52.72 34.92 18.54
N GLY A 110 53.48 35.10 17.45
CA GLY A 110 54.87 34.68 17.37
C GLY A 110 55.79 35.60 18.16
N THR A 111 56.81 35.03 18.79
CA THR A 111 58.01 35.75 19.26
C THR A 111 59.23 34.87 19.03
N ALA A 112 60.15 35.41 18.22
CA ALA A 112 61.62 35.34 18.22
C ALA A 112 62.37 34.14 18.85
N GLU A 113 63.26 33.54 18.05
CA GLU A 113 64.73 33.31 18.23
C GLU A 113 65.32 32.91 19.62
N PRO A 114 66.61 32.47 19.77
CA PRO A 114 67.64 32.03 18.81
C PRO A 114 68.44 30.75 19.26
N VAL A 115 69.53 30.42 18.53
CA VAL A 115 70.78 29.72 19.00
C VAL A 115 70.63 28.22 19.37
N ARG A 116 71.34 27.28 18.73
CA ARG A 116 72.80 27.13 18.69
C ARG A 116 73.23 26.12 17.64
#